data_AF-A0A7J2KLJ5-F1
#
_entry.id   AF-A0A7J2KLJ5-F1
#
_cell.length_a   1.000
_cell.length_b   1.000
_cell.length_c   1.000
_cell.angle_alpha   90.00
_cell.angle_beta   90.00
_cell.angle_gamma   90.00
#
_symmetry.space_group_name_H-M   'P 1'
#
loop_
_entity.id
_entity.type
_entity.pdbx_description
1 polymer ?
#
loop_
_entity_poly.entity_id
_entity_poly.type
_entity_poly.pdbx_seq_one_letter_code
_entity_poly.pdbx_strand_id
1 'polypeptide(L)'
;MRYNMRDYKLYLKDILTAINMKKSIKIIISLSIFLSILISLLPLTTPVGEVSSCCEKTISGAWCQNSEESNCDDEYRSTPTSCEATSFCKLGVCYDSNEGTCMENTPEKICEEEGGVWEDSELDEVEQCILGCCLVGDQAAFVTQTRCTKLSSLYGLETNFRTDITNEMECIASAEPDVMGACVYEEEFTNTCKFITKKECQDIEDAEFHEDYLCSDESLGTICGPSEKTTCVEGEDQVYFLDTCGNLANIYDADKIEDDSYWSKVVSIADSCGYGSGNADSATCGNCDYFLGSTCKKYKSSEDKVKPNYGDNICRDLSCEYEGQTYEHGETWCAAAEGIKVITSSTQSDSPLRYNVPGSRYTRLVCYDNEVMVESCADYRAEICYQSDV
;
A
#
# COMPACT_ATOMS: atom_id res chain seq x y z
N MET A 1 -43.41 67.93 71.75
CA MET A 1 -42.12 67.98 72.46
C MET A 1 -41.83 66.59 72.99
N ARG A 2 -40.70 65.99 72.59
CA ARG A 2 -40.07 64.76 73.08
C ARG A 2 -40.85 63.43 72.97
N TYR A 3 -40.54 62.70 71.89
CA TYR A 3 -40.59 61.23 71.83
C TYR A 3 -39.94 60.61 73.08
N ASN A 4 -40.63 59.68 73.74
CA ASN A 4 -40.01 58.86 74.76
C ASN A 4 -39.19 57.74 74.07
N MET A 5 -37.98 58.11 73.66
CA MET A 5 -37.01 57.29 72.95
C MET A 5 -36.46 56.09 73.77
N ARG A 6 -36.97 55.87 74.99
CA ARG A 6 -36.52 54.78 75.88
C ARG A 6 -37.17 53.43 75.55
N ASP A 7 -38.43 53.41 75.14
CA ASP A 7 -39.17 52.16 74.97
C ASP A 7 -38.80 51.41 73.68
N TYR A 8 -38.40 52.14 72.62
CA TYR A 8 -37.93 51.53 71.37
C TYR A 8 -36.56 50.85 71.53
N LYS A 9 -35.72 51.34 72.45
CA LYS A 9 -34.38 50.78 72.70
C LYS A 9 -34.42 49.47 73.49
N LEU A 10 -35.40 49.25 74.37
CA LEU A 10 -35.57 47.96 75.05
C LEU A 10 -36.06 46.89 74.06
N TYR A 11 -37.09 47.20 73.27
CA TYR A 11 -37.68 46.26 72.32
C TYR A 11 -36.69 45.79 71.24
N LEU A 12 -35.82 46.69 70.76
CA LEU A 12 -34.78 46.33 69.79
C LEU A 12 -33.68 45.45 70.40
N LYS A 13 -33.37 45.62 71.69
CA LYS A 13 -32.31 44.87 72.37
C LYS A 13 -32.69 43.41 72.60
N ASP A 14 -33.95 43.16 72.95
CA ASP A 14 -34.50 41.81 73.18
C ASP A 14 -34.64 41.03 71.86
N ILE A 15 -35.00 41.70 70.76
CA ILE A 15 -35.04 41.10 69.42
C ILE A 15 -33.62 40.75 68.94
N LEU A 16 -32.63 41.62 69.15
CA LEU A 16 -31.24 41.35 68.76
C LEU A 16 -30.60 40.20 69.56
N THR A 17 -30.94 40.04 70.84
CA THR A 17 -30.46 38.91 71.65
C THR A 17 -31.10 37.59 71.24
N ALA A 18 -32.41 37.57 70.92
CA ALA A 18 -33.10 36.38 70.43
C ALA A 18 -32.62 35.93 69.04
N ILE A 19 -32.27 36.86 68.14
CA ILE A 19 -31.72 36.56 66.80
C ILE A 19 -30.30 35.97 66.90
N ASN A 20 -29.47 36.48 67.81
CA ASN A 20 -28.11 35.96 68.01
C ASN A 20 -28.10 34.56 68.66
N MET A 21 -28.98 34.26 69.62
CA MET A 21 -29.10 32.91 70.19
C MET A 21 -29.54 31.85 69.16
N LYS A 22 -30.49 32.19 68.27
CA LYS A 22 -30.94 31.25 67.21
C LYS A 22 -29.87 31.00 66.14
N LYS A 23 -28.99 31.96 65.86
CA LYS A 23 -27.83 31.78 64.96
C LYS A 23 -26.76 30.88 65.59
N SER A 24 -26.44 31.07 66.87
CA SER A 24 -25.44 30.25 67.56
C SER A 24 -25.85 28.79 67.70
N ILE A 25 -27.13 28.48 67.93
CA ILE A 25 -27.64 27.09 68.03
C ILE A 25 -27.59 26.39 66.66
N LYS A 26 -27.93 27.07 65.56
CA LYS A 26 -27.86 26.49 64.21
C LYS A 26 -26.42 26.20 63.77
N ILE A 27 -25.47 27.05 64.17
CA ILE A 27 -24.04 26.84 63.86
C ILE A 27 -23.49 25.64 64.63
N ILE A 28 -23.85 25.48 65.92
CA ILE A 28 -23.40 24.32 66.72
C ILE A 28 -23.97 23.01 66.17
N ILE A 29 -25.25 22.95 65.83
CA ILE A 29 -25.87 21.75 65.25
C ILE A 29 -25.26 21.43 63.88
N SER A 30 -24.99 22.44 63.05
CA SER A 30 -24.31 22.27 61.76
C SER A 30 -22.88 21.75 61.92
N LEU A 31 -22.13 22.21 62.92
CA LEU A 31 -20.76 21.75 63.17
C LEU A 31 -20.74 20.31 63.71
N SER A 32 -21.69 19.96 64.58
CA SER A 32 -21.80 18.61 65.11
C SER A 32 -22.16 17.58 64.04
N ILE A 33 -23.07 17.93 63.12
CA ILE A 33 -23.44 17.05 62.00
C ILE A 33 -22.27 16.89 61.02
N PHE A 34 -21.55 17.98 60.72
CA PHE A 34 -20.38 17.93 59.84
C PHE A 34 -19.25 17.10 60.43
N LEU A 35 -19.03 17.18 61.75
CA LEU A 35 -18.01 16.39 62.46
C LEU A 35 -18.38 14.89 62.50
N SER A 36 -19.65 14.55 62.68
CA SER A 36 -20.10 13.15 62.63
C SER A 36 -19.99 12.54 61.23
N ILE A 37 -20.26 13.31 60.16
CA ILE A 37 -20.12 12.85 58.78
C ILE A 37 -18.63 12.64 58.43
N LEU A 38 -17.74 13.50 58.92
CA LEU A 38 -16.30 13.39 58.71
C LEU A 38 -15.70 12.14 59.39
N ILE A 39 -16.23 11.74 60.55
CA ILE A 39 -15.78 10.53 61.27
C ILE A 39 -16.27 9.25 60.60
N SER A 40 -17.43 9.27 59.95
CA SER A 40 -17.96 8.11 59.19
C SER A 40 -17.31 7.88 57.82
N LEU A 41 -16.46 8.80 57.35
CA LEU A 41 -15.73 8.70 56.08
C LEU A 41 -14.25 8.28 56.26
N LEU A 42 -13.82 7.99 57.49
CA LEU A 42 -12.49 7.42 57.74
C LEU A 42 -12.53 5.91 57.46
N PRO A 43 -11.81 5.39 56.44
CA PRO A 43 -11.64 3.95 56.32
C PRO A 43 -10.91 3.44 57.57
N LEU A 44 -11.47 2.43 58.25
CA LEU A 44 -10.70 1.62 59.19
C LEU A 44 -9.66 0.85 58.37
N THR A 45 -8.47 1.42 58.20
CA THR A 45 -7.31 0.66 57.76
C THR A 45 -6.71 -0.03 58.98
N THR A 46 -6.95 -1.33 59.11
CA THR A 46 -6.05 -2.20 59.86
C THR A 46 -4.73 -2.22 59.11
N PRO A 47 -3.57 -1.90 59.73
CA PRO A 47 -2.29 -2.26 59.15
C PRO A 47 -2.13 -3.77 59.35
N VAL A 48 -2.71 -4.56 58.46
CA VAL A 48 -2.16 -5.88 58.20
C VAL A 48 -0.99 -5.57 57.27
N GLY A 49 0.23 -5.59 57.81
CA GLY A 49 1.36 -5.84 56.93
C GLY A 49 1.16 -7.24 56.40
N GLU A 50 0.48 -7.39 55.26
CA GLU A 50 0.54 -8.63 54.49
C GLU A 50 2.01 -8.84 54.16
N VAL A 51 2.60 -9.85 54.80
CA VAL A 51 3.90 -10.36 54.38
C VAL A 51 3.63 -11.01 53.03
N SER A 52 3.80 -10.22 51.96
CA SER A 52 3.76 -10.73 50.61
C SER A 52 4.99 -11.62 50.42
N SER A 53 4.77 -12.92 50.29
CA SER A 53 5.77 -13.88 49.88
C SER A 53 5.74 -14.01 48.36
N CYS A 54 6.90 -14.11 47.72
CA CYS A 54 6.96 -14.50 46.33
C CYS A 54 6.73 -16.01 46.24
N CYS A 55 5.67 -16.40 45.54
CA CYS A 55 5.46 -17.77 45.10
C CYS A 55 6.08 -17.94 43.71
N GLU A 56 7.03 -18.88 43.55
CA GLU A 56 7.47 -19.33 42.23
C GLU A 56 6.27 -19.83 41.43
N LYS A 57 5.40 -20.61 42.08
CA LYS A 57 4.10 -21.01 41.56
C LYS A 57 3.06 -20.98 42.67
N THR A 58 1.88 -20.49 42.34
CA THR A 58 0.72 -20.52 43.24
C THR A 58 -0.06 -21.81 43.06
N ILE A 59 -0.85 -22.19 44.06
CA ILE A 59 -1.76 -23.34 44.00
C ILE A 59 -2.79 -23.18 42.86
N SER A 60 -3.11 -21.95 42.44
CA SER A 60 -3.96 -21.67 41.28
C SER A 60 -3.23 -21.77 39.93
N GLY A 61 -1.93 -22.08 39.92
CA GLY A 61 -1.13 -22.29 38.72
C GLY A 61 -0.52 -21.02 38.11
N ALA A 62 -0.65 -19.86 38.76
CA ALA A 62 0.02 -18.64 38.35
C ALA A 62 1.48 -18.65 38.81
N TRP A 63 2.39 -18.26 37.91
CA TRP A 63 3.82 -18.20 38.17
C TRP A 63 4.24 -16.81 38.64
N CYS A 64 5.28 -16.78 39.48
CA CYS A 64 5.96 -15.55 39.89
C CYS A 64 5.02 -14.47 40.44
N GLN A 65 4.17 -14.88 41.37
CA GLN A 65 3.16 -14.02 41.96
C GLN A 65 3.48 -13.73 43.42
N ASN A 66 3.44 -12.44 43.75
CA ASN A 66 3.38 -11.97 45.13
C ASN A 66 2.04 -12.39 45.74
N SER A 67 2.07 -13.28 46.73
CA SER A 67 0.89 -13.81 47.41
C SER A 67 1.17 -14.11 48.88
N GLU A 68 0.15 -14.55 49.60
CA GLU A 68 0.36 -15.15 50.91
C GLU A 68 1.11 -16.47 50.76
N GLU A 69 1.99 -16.79 51.71
CA GLU A 69 2.77 -18.03 51.71
C GLU A 69 1.88 -19.29 51.61
N SER A 70 0.66 -19.23 52.16
CA SER A 70 -0.33 -20.31 52.10
C SER A 70 -0.89 -20.59 50.70
N ASN A 71 -0.72 -19.65 49.76
CA ASN A 71 -1.15 -19.79 48.37
C ASN A 71 -0.01 -20.22 47.45
N CYS A 72 1.21 -20.38 47.97
CA CYS A 72 2.33 -20.94 47.21
C CYS A 72 2.20 -22.47 47.14
N ASP A 73 2.56 -23.04 45.99
CA ASP A 73 2.63 -24.48 45.82
C ASP A 73 3.89 -25.03 46.51
N ASP A 74 3.71 -25.98 47.43
CA ASP A 74 4.78 -26.57 48.25
C ASP A 74 5.83 -27.34 47.41
N GLU A 75 5.51 -27.71 46.15
CA GLU A 75 6.46 -28.36 45.23
C GLU A 75 7.47 -27.36 44.63
N TYR A 76 7.23 -26.05 44.77
CA TYR A 76 8.03 -24.97 44.18
C TYR A 76 8.64 -24.06 45.25
N ARG A 77 9.54 -23.15 44.84
CA ARG A 77 10.20 -22.23 45.76
C ARG A 77 9.24 -21.12 46.20
N SER A 78 9.37 -20.72 47.45
CA SER A 78 8.75 -19.50 47.96
C SER A 78 9.73 -18.78 48.87
N THR A 79 9.59 -17.46 48.97
CA THR A 79 10.42 -16.64 49.86
C THR A 79 9.64 -15.43 50.35
N PRO A 80 9.81 -15.00 51.61
CA PRO A 80 9.08 -13.85 52.17
C PRO A 80 9.68 -12.51 51.70
N THR A 81 9.77 -12.31 50.38
CA THR A 81 10.17 -11.07 49.70
C THR A 81 9.35 -10.90 48.42
N SER A 82 9.40 -9.72 47.79
CA SER A 82 8.78 -9.51 46.49
C SER A 82 9.44 -10.36 45.40
N CYS A 83 8.65 -10.82 44.42
CA CYS A 83 9.15 -11.61 43.30
C CYS A 83 10.22 -10.90 42.47
N GLU A 84 10.14 -9.58 42.35
CA GLU A 84 11.17 -8.74 41.71
C GLU A 84 12.55 -8.84 42.38
N ALA A 85 12.59 -9.20 43.67
CA ALA A 85 13.84 -9.35 44.43
C ALA A 85 14.36 -10.80 44.43
N THR A 86 13.74 -11.70 43.69
CA THR A 86 14.11 -13.12 43.63
C THR A 86 14.78 -13.44 42.30
N SER A 87 15.75 -14.36 42.31
CA SER A 87 16.43 -14.77 41.08
C SER A 87 15.51 -15.58 40.16
N PHE A 88 14.69 -16.48 40.72
CA PHE A 88 13.85 -17.41 39.96
C PHE A 88 12.62 -16.77 39.31
N CYS A 89 12.24 -15.56 39.74
CA CYS A 89 11.20 -14.74 39.10
C CYS A 89 11.76 -13.46 38.49
N LYS A 90 13.06 -13.44 38.24
CA LYS A 90 13.68 -12.36 37.51
C LYS A 90 13.17 -12.37 36.07
N LEU A 91 12.71 -11.22 35.60
CA LEU A 91 12.28 -11.03 34.22
C LEU A 91 13.51 -10.78 33.36
N GLY A 92 13.54 -11.42 32.20
CA GLY A 92 14.59 -11.28 31.21
C GLY A 92 14.08 -11.72 29.85
N VAL A 93 15.01 -12.05 28.96
CA VAL A 93 14.71 -12.50 27.60
C VAL A 93 14.80 -14.01 27.58
N CYS A 94 13.72 -14.65 27.15
CA CYS A 94 13.72 -16.07 26.82
C CYS A 94 13.82 -16.26 25.31
N TYR A 95 14.72 -17.11 24.84
CA TYR A 95 14.79 -17.44 23.43
C TYR A 95 14.93 -18.94 23.16
N ASP A 96 14.31 -19.39 22.07
CA ASP A 96 14.45 -20.74 21.56
C ASP A 96 15.54 -20.76 20.47
N SER A 97 16.68 -21.37 20.78
CA SER A 97 17.81 -21.50 19.85
C SER A 97 17.54 -22.40 18.63
N ASN A 98 16.47 -23.20 18.63
CA ASN A 98 16.06 -24.09 17.55
C ASN A 98 14.94 -23.51 16.68
N GLU A 99 14.02 -22.74 17.25
CA GLU A 99 12.92 -22.09 16.53
C GLU A 99 13.23 -20.65 16.12
N GLY A 100 14.16 -19.99 16.81
CA GLY A 100 14.51 -18.58 16.61
C GLY A 100 13.47 -17.61 17.15
N THR A 101 12.65 -18.02 18.11
CA THR A 101 11.64 -17.16 18.76
C THR A 101 12.20 -16.56 20.03
N CYS A 102 11.90 -15.28 20.27
CA CYS A 102 12.29 -14.58 21.49
C CYS A 102 11.06 -13.98 22.19
N MET A 103 11.09 -14.00 23.52
CA MET A 103 10.05 -13.47 24.39
C MET A 103 10.71 -12.59 25.45
N GLU A 104 10.37 -11.31 25.45
CA GLU A 104 10.75 -10.38 26.51
C GLU A 104 9.92 -10.61 27.79
N ASN A 105 10.36 -10.03 28.90
CA ASN A 105 9.64 -10.04 30.18
C ASN A 105 9.25 -11.45 30.65
N THR A 106 10.10 -12.44 30.36
CA THR A 106 9.84 -13.84 30.71
C THR A 106 10.59 -14.21 31.99
N PRO A 107 9.93 -14.80 33.00
CA PRO A 107 10.62 -15.36 34.16
C PRO A 107 11.58 -16.49 33.80
N GLU A 108 12.76 -16.50 34.41
CA GLU A 108 13.83 -17.52 34.19
C GLU A 108 13.28 -18.95 34.18
N LYS A 109 12.50 -19.31 35.20
CA LYS A 109 11.99 -20.69 35.34
C LYS A 109 10.98 -21.09 34.28
N ILE A 110 10.13 -20.17 33.83
CA ILE A 110 9.16 -20.45 32.76
C ILE A 110 9.92 -20.73 31.46
N CYS A 111 10.94 -19.91 31.17
CA CYS A 111 11.77 -20.11 29.99
C CYS A 111 12.45 -21.48 29.98
N GLU A 112 13.08 -21.86 31.09
CA GLU A 112 13.79 -23.14 31.21
C GLU A 112 12.83 -24.35 31.16
N GLU A 113 11.63 -24.26 31.75
CA GLU A 113 10.62 -25.33 31.66
C GLU A 113 10.11 -25.56 30.24
N GLU A 114 10.01 -24.49 29.43
CA GLU A 114 9.61 -24.57 28.03
C GLU A 114 10.78 -24.97 27.10
N GLY A 115 11.98 -25.18 27.65
CA GLY A 115 13.17 -25.59 26.91
C GLY A 115 13.91 -24.44 26.21
N GLY A 116 13.58 -23.20 26.55
CA GLY A 116 14.28 -22.00 26.10
C GLY A 116 15.57 -21.72 26.88
N VAL A 117 16.35 -20.76 26.37
CA VAL A 117 17.52 -20.19 27.04
C VAL A 117 17.16 -18.82 27.58
N TRP A 118 17.44 -18.57 28.86
CA TRP A 118 17.12 -17.32 29.51
C TRP A 118 18.36 -16.44 29.70
N GLU A 119 18.24 -15.16 29.39
CA GLU A 119 19.28 -14.15 29.59
C GLU A 119 18.77 -12.93 30.35
N ASP A 120 19.62 -12.41 31.23
CA ASP A 120 19.41 -11.25 32.08
C ASP A 120 19.80 -9.95 31.36
N SER A 121 19.15 -9.69 30.23
CA SER A 121 19.46 -8.58 29.31
C SER A 121 18.19 -8.03 28.67
N GLU A 122 18.30 -6.87 28.02
CA GLU A 122 17.23 -6.35 27.16
C GLU A 122 17.18 -7.11 25.83
N LEU A 123 16.01 -7.13 25.17
CA LEU A 123 15.77 -7.94 23.96
C LEU A 123 16.75 -7.62 22.82
N ASP A 124 17.14 -6.36 22.69
CA ASP A 124 18.06 -5.84 21.68
C ASP A 124 19.55 -6.07 22.03
N GLU A 125 19.86 -6.46 23.26
CA GLU A 125 21.21 -6.86 23.67
C GLU A 125 21.51 -8.34 23.42
N VAL A 126 20.47 -9.16 23.23
CA VAL A 126 20.60 -10.61 22.98
C VAL A 126 20.82 -10.86 21.48
N GLU A 127 22.03 -11.27 21.10
CA GLU A 127 22.43 -11.45 19.70
C GLU A 127 21.49 -12.36 18.89
N GLN A 128 20.95 -13.40 19.52
CA GLN A 128 20.05 -14.39 18.92
C GLN A 128 18.64 -13.83 18.65
N CYS A 129 18.32 -12.70 19.28
CA CYS A 129 17.02 -12.02 19.17
C CYS A 129 17.05 -10.81 18.25
N ILE A 130 18.21 -10.47 17.68
CA ILE A 130 18.32 -9.42 16.67
C ILE A 130 17.50 -9.82 15.45
N LEU A 131 16.54 -8.96 15.11
CA LEU A 131 15.69 -9.11 13.94
C LEU A 131 16.41 -8.57 12.70
N GLY A 132 16.14 -9.20 11.58
CA GLY A 132 16.57 -8.77 10.25
C GLY A 132 15.57 -9.24 9.21
N CYS A 133 15.79 -8.85 7.96
CA CYS A 133 14.91 -9.25 6.88
C CYS A 133 15.30 -10.62 6.31
N CYS A 134 14.39 -11.57 6.38
CA CYS A 134 14.53 -12.88 5.75
C CYS A 134 13.83 -12.89 4.40
N LEU A 135 14.57 -13.07 3.31
CA LEU A 135 14.03 -13.21 1.96
C LEU A 135 13.85 -14.70 1.63
N VAL A 136 12.62 -15.11 1.33
CA VAL A 136 12.25 -16.49 1.04
C VAL A 136 11.40 -16.52 -0.24
N GLY A 137 12.07 -16.71 -1.38
CA GLY A 137 11.40 -16.67 -2.68
C GLY A 137 10.95 -15.25 -3.04
N ASP A 138 9.64 -15.06 -3.23
CA ASP A 138 8.96 -13.79 -3.51
C ASP A 138 8.36 -13.16 -2.24
N GLN A 139 8.70 -13.68 -1.06
CA GLN A 139 8.20 -13.22 0.22
C GLN A 139 9.35 -12.79 1.13
N ALA A 140 9.05 -11.87 2.02
CA ALA A 140 9.96 -11.46 3.08
C ALA A 140 9.29 -11.57 4.45
N ALA A 141 10.11 -11.86 5.47
CA ALA A 141 9.68 -11.91 6.85
C ALA A 141 10.71 -11.25 7.76
N PHE A 142 10.28 -10.32 8.61
CA PHE A 142 11.16 -9.66 9.57
C PHE A 142 11.27 -10.51 10.84
N VAL A 143 12.31 -11.33 10.92
CA VAL A 143 12.48 -12.40 11.92
C VAL A 143 13.94 -12.52 12.37
N THR A 144 14.25 -13.40 13.32
CA THR A 144 15.64 -13.69 13.70
C THR A 144 16.36 -14.53 12.63
N GLN A 145 17.69 -14.51 12.64
CA GLN A 145 18.50 -15.35 11.74
C GLN A 145 18.14 -16.84 11.84
N THR A 146 17.97 -17.36 13.06
CA THR A 146 17.61 -18.78 13.29
C THR A 146 16.25 -19.09 12.67
N ARG A 147 15.26 -18.20 12.84
CA ARG A 147 13.95 -18.35 12.22
C ARG A 147 14.03 -18.32 10.70
N CYS A 148 14.86 -17.44 10.15
CA CYS A 148 15.08 -17.33 8.71
C CYS A 148 15.66 -18.62 8.11
N THR A 149 16.67 -19.19 8.76
CA THR A 149 17.27 -20.47 8.35
C THR A 149 16.23 -21.59 8.33
N LYS A 150 15.34 -21.60 9.32
CA LYS A 150 14.26 -22.59 9.41
C LYS A 150 13.23 -22.43 8.29
N LEU A 151 12.78 -21.21 8.04
CA LEU A 151 11.87 -20.89 6.93
C LEU A 151 12.48 -21.31 5.59
N SER A 152 13.72 -20.91 5.32
CA SER A 152 14.43 -21.25 4.07
C SER A 152 14.58 -22.76 3.90
N SER A 153 14.95 -23.48 4.97
CA SER A 153 15.07 -24.94 4.95
C SER A 153 13.74 -25.66 4.71
N LEU A 154 12.60 -25.12 5.18
CA LEU A 154 11.28 -25.72 4.95
C LEU A 154 10.90 -25.69 3.46
N TYR A 155 11.34 -24.66 2.74
CA TYR A 155 11.09 -24.50 1.31
C TYR A 155 12.24 -25.02 0.42
N GLY A 156 13.31 -25.55 1.01
CA GLY A 156 14.48 -26.03 0.27
C GLY A 156 15.26 -24.91 -0.43
N LEU A 157 15.20 -23.70 0.10
CA LEU A 157 15.87 -22.50 -0.41
C LEU A 157 17.12 -22.20 0.42
N GLU A 158 18.09 -21.51 -0.20
CA GLU A 158 19.23 -20.96 0.52
C GLU A 158 18.77 -19.83 1.45
N THR A 159 19.43 -19.70 2.60
CA THR A 159 19.06 -18.68 3.59
C THR A 159 19.58 -17.32 3.16
N ASN A 160 18.67 -16.37 2.93
CA ASN A 160 19.01 -14.98 2.62
C ASN A 160 18.51 -14.08 3.76
N PHE A 161 19.43 -13.66 4.63
CA PHE A 161 19.15 -12.85 5.81
C PHE A 161 19.92 -11.54 5.75
N ARG A 162 19.18 -10.42 5.78
CA ARG A 162 19.68 -9.06 5.62
C ARG A 162 19.56 -8.31 6.95
N THR A 163 20.71 -7.95 7.54
CA THR A 163 20.78 -7.19 8.80
C THR A 163 20.79 -5.67 8.60
N ASP A 164 20.98 -5.22 7.37
CA ASP A 164 20.92 -3.81 6.98
C ASP A 164 19.49 -3.25 6.98
N ILE A 165 18.49 -4.13 6.80
CA ILE A 165 17.06 -3.79 6.91
C ILE A 165 16.63 -3.96 8.37
N THR A 166 16.19 -2.87 9.00
CA THR A 166 15.94 -2.80 10.45
C THR A 166 14.47 -2.66 10.84
N ASN A 167 13.55 -2.70 9.86
CA ASN A 167 12.12 -2.63 10.12
C ASN A 167 11.32 -3.55 9.19
N GLU A 168 10.13 -3.93 9.65
CA GLU A 168 9.27 -4.89 8.98
C GLU A 168 8.69 -4.38 7.65
N MET A 169 8.38 -3.08 7.57
CA MET A 169 7.80 -2.49 6.35
C MET A 169 8.79 -2.51 5.18
N GLU A 170 10.02 -2.06 5.42
CA GLU A 170 11.11 -2.11 4.45
C GLU A 170 11.45 -3.55 4.07
N CYS A 171 11.37 -4.48 5.03
CA CYS A 171 11.57 -5.90 4.75
C CYS A 171 10.52 -6.44 3.79
N ILE A 172 9.23 -6.16 4.02
CA ILE A 172 8.16 -6.63 3.13
C ILE A 172 8.31 -6.00 1.73
N ALA A 173 8.59 -4.70 1.64
CA ALA A 173 8.85 -4.02 0.37
C ALA A 173 10.09 -4.55 -0.37
N SER A 174 11.06 -5.10 0.37
CA SER A 174 12.25 -5.72 -0.23
C SER A 174 11.92 -7.02 -1.00
N ALA A 175 10.77 -7.64 -0.74
CA ALA A 175 10.35 -8.87 -1.38
C ALA A 175 9.59 -8.71 -2.70
N GLU A 176 9.13 -7.51 -3.09
CA GLU A 176 8.42 -7.33 -4.37
C GLU A 176 9.41 -7.49 -5.53
N PRO A 177 9.48 -8.67 -6.19
CA PRO A 177 10.61 -9.00 -7.05
C PRO A 177 10.48 -8.38 -8.44
N ASP A 178 9.24 -8.12 -8.87
CA ASP A 178 8.88 -7.68 -10.21
C ASP A 178 8.79 -6.14 -10.32
N VAL A 179 9.10 -5.42 -9.24
CA VAL A 179 9.15 -3.95 -9.27
C VAL A 179 10.29 -3.51 -10.19
N MET A 180 9.95 -2.66 -11.16
CA MET A 180 10.91 -2.09 -12.12
C MET A 180 11.60 -0.87 -11.52
N GLY A 181 12.88 -0.69 -11.84
CA GLY A 181 13.64 0.47 -11.38
C GLY A 181 15.02 0.54 -12.03
N ALA A 182 15.78 1.55 -11.65
CA ALA A 182 17.14 1.74 -12.11
C ALA A 182 18.08 0.81 -11.33
N CYS A 183 18.68 -0.16 -12.03
CA CYS A 183 19.73 -1.02 -11.50
C CYS A 183 21.09 -0.45 -11.90
N VAL A 184 21.80 0.13 -10.94
CA VAL A 184 23.09 0.80 -11.13
C VAL A 184 24.22 -0.17 -10.76
N TYR A 185 25.22 -0.29 -11.62
CA TYR A 185 26.37 -1.17 -11.39
C TYR A 185 27.61 -0.65 -12.15
N GLU A 186 28.79 -1.09 -11.74
CA GLU A 186 30.05 -0.72 -12.40
C GLU A 186 30.39 -1.71 -13.53
N GLU A 187 30.58 -1.21 -14.75
CA GLU A 187 31.05 -1.98 -15.90
C GLU A 187 32.25 -1.25 -16.52
N GLU A 188 33.38 -1.94 -16.68
CA GLU A 188 34.62 -1.38 -17.23
C GLU A 188 35.07 -0.04 -16.58
N PHE A 189 35.03 0.03 -15.24
CA PHE A 189 35.37 1.24 -14.45
C PHE A 189 34.44 2.44 -14.66
N THR A 190 33.22 2.18 -15.12
CA THR A 190 32.21 3.20 -15.40
C THR A 190 30.87 2.78 -14.78
N ASN A 191 30.20 3.69 -14.07
CA ASN A 191 28.85 3.44 -13.56
C ASN A 191 27.86 3.44 -14.71
N THR A 192 27.24 2.30 -14.94
CA THR A 192 26.19 2.10 -15.95
C THR A 192 24.88 1.74 -15.26
N CYS A 193 23.80 1.64 -16.05
CA CYS A 193 22.50 1.31 -15.51
C CYS A 193 21.63 0.52 -16.50
N LYS A 194 20.81 -0.36 -15.93
CA LYS A 194 19.73 -1.05 -16.63
C LYS A 194 18.39 -0.81 -15.95
N PHE A 195 17.35 -0.53 -16.74
CA PHE A 195 15.99 -0.44 -16.21
C PHE A 195 15.34 -1.83 -16.26
N ILE A 196 15.39 -2.54 -15.13
CA ILE A 196 15.02 -3.96 -15.00
C ILE A 196 14.29 -4.18 -13.67
N THR A 197 13.81 -5.40 -13.45
CA THR A 197 13.17 -5.77 -12.18
C THR A 197 14.19 -5.80 -11.04
N LYS A 198 13.72 -5.58 -9.82
CA LYS A 198 14.52 -5.71 -8.58
C LYS A 198 15.21 -7.06 -8.49
N LYS A 199 14.49 -8.13 -8.84
CA LYS A 199 15.03 -9.50 -8.87
C LYS A 199 16.17 -9.65 -9.86
N GLU A 200 16.00 -9.18 -11.10
CA GLU A 200 17.07 -9.24 -12.11
C GLU A 200 18.28 -8.39 -11.70
N CYS A 201 18.06 -7.28 -10.99
CA CYS A 201 19.14 -6.44 -10.46
C CYS A 201 19.94 -7.16 -9.36
N GLN A 202 19.27 -7.91 -8.48
CA GLN A 202 19.93 -8.69 -7.43
C GLN A 202 20.83 -9.81 -7.97
N ASP A 203 20.59 -10.25 -9.20
CA ASP A 203 21.44 -11.25 -9.88
C ASP A 203 22.76 -10.63 -10.42
N ILE A 204 22.94 -9.31 -10.32
CA ILE A 204 24.15 -8.59 -10.73
C ILE A 204 25.02 -8.30 -9.49
N GLU A 205 26.29 -8.72 -9.55
CA GLU A 205 27.27 -8.49 -8.47
C GLU A 205 27.53 -6.99 -8.28
N ASP A 206 27.54 -6.55 -7.01
CA ASP A 206 27.77 -5.15 -6.59
C ASP A 206 26.80 -4.13 -7.22
N ALA A 207 25.59 -4.55 -7.62
CA ALA A 207 24.56 -3.66 -8.12
C ALA A 207 23.70 -3.03 -7.01
N GLU A 208 23.28 -1.79 -7.23
CA GLU A 208 22.34 -1.05 -6.38
C GLU A 208 21.03 -0.80 -7.14
N PHE A 209 19.91 -1.18 -6.52
CA PHE A 209 18.57 -1.01 -7.12
C PHE A 209 17.88 0.23 -6.56
N HIS A 210 17.40 1.10 -7.45
CA HIS A 210 16.66 2.31 -7.13
C HIS A 210 15.24 2.21 -7.69
N GLU A 211 14.30 1.89 -6.81
CA GLU A 211 12.86 1.81 -7.11
C GLU A 211 12.31 3.17 -7.57
N ASP A 212 11.40 3.15 -8.55
CA ASP A 212 10.80 4.34 -9.19
C ASP A 212 11.75 5.28 -9.93
N TYR A 213 13.06 5.01 -9.95
CA TYR A 213 14.04 5.80 -10.68
C TYR A 213 14.25 5.26 -12.10
N LEU A 214 14.48 6.18 -13.04
CA LEU A 214 14.95 5.86 -14.38
C LEU A 214 16.49 5.93 -14.41
N CYS A 215 17.11 5.18 -15.32
CA CYS A 215 18.57 5.19 -15.47
C CYS A 215 19.15 6.55 -15.88
N SER A 216 18.31 7.41 -16.47
CA SER A 216 18.65 8.78 -16.88
C SER A 216 18.67 9.80 -15.72
N ASP A 217 18.37 9.38 -14.49
CA ASP A 217 18.45 10.25 -13.33
C ASP A 217 19.91 10.65 -13.01
N GLU A 218 20.19 11.96 -13.00
CA GLU A 218 21.54 12.47 -12.78
C GLU A 218 22.10 12.17 -11.39
N SER A 219 21.25 11.97 -10.37
CA SER A 219 21.68 11.69 -9.01
C SER A 219 22.28 10.29 -8.84
N LEU A 220 21.97 9.38 -9.78
CA LEU A 220 22.56 8.04 -9.84
C LEU A 220 24.00 8.05 -10.38
N GLY A 221 24.44 9.15 -11.01
CA GLY A 221 25.82 9.29 -11.50
C GLY A 221 26.22 8.25 -12.54
N THR A 222 25.25 7.79 -13.35
CA THR A 222 25.47 6.83 -14.43
C THR A 222 25.84 7.55 -15.73
N ILE A 223 26.26 6.80 -16.75
CA ILE A 223 26.47 7.33 -18.11
C ILE A 223 25.18 7.47 -18.93
N CYS A 224 24.05 7.01 -18.40
CA CYS A 224 22.77 7.03 -19.08
C CYS A 224 22.10 8.39 -18.88
N GLY A 225 21.48 8.92 -19.93
CA GLY A 225 20.85 10.23 -19.89
C GLY A 225 19.73 10.37 -20.91
N PRO A 226 19.02 11.52 -20.91
CA PRO A 226 17.91 11.80 -21.80
C PRO A 226 18.25 11.61 -23.29
N SER A 227 17.29 11.14 -24.09
CA SER A 227 17.46 11.02 -25.53
C SER A 227 16.15 11.25 -26.32
N GLU A 228 16.27 11.59 -27.59
CA GLU A 228 15.11 11.79 -28.48
C GLU A 228 14.59 10.48 -29.10
N LYS A 229 15.22 9.33 -28.81
CA LYS A 229 14.82 8.05 -29.39
C LYS A 229 13.53 7.56 -28.75
N THR A 230 12.72 6.89 -29.55
CA THR A 230 11.46 6.27 -29.09
C THR A 230 11.37 4.80 -29.51
N THR A 231 10.63 4.00 -28.75
CA THR A 231 10.37 2.58 -29.02
C THR A 231 8.90 2.21 -28.80
N CYS A 232 8.48 1.08 -29.37
CA CYS A 232 7.26 0.38 -29.01
C CYS A 232 7.65 -0.85 -28.20
N VAL A 233 6.89 -1.17 -27.16
CA VAL A 233 7.08 -2.37 -26.34
C VAL A 233 6.06 -3.42 -26.76
N GLU A 234 6.47 -4.68 -26.86
CA GLU A 234 5.55 -5.76 -27.20
C GLU A 234 4.52 -5.96 -26.09
N GLY A 235 3.23 -5.97 -26.45
CA GLY A 235 2.14 -6.10 -25.48
C GLY A 235 1.65 -4.78 -24.90
N GLU A 236 2.35 -3.67 -25.17
CA GLU A 236 1.95 -2.32 -24.77
C GLU A 236 1.53 -1.50 -26.00
N ASP A 237 0.63 -0.54 -25.78
CA ASP A 237 0.18 0.35 -26.84
C ASP A 237 0.97 1.65 -26.91
N GLN A 238 1.65 2.06 -25.84
CA GLN A 238 2.28 3.37 -25.76
C GLN A 238 3.61 3.44 -26.50
N VAL A 239 3.94 4.65 -26.95
CA VAL A 239 5.28 5.01 -27.42
C VAL A 239 6.09 5.45 -26.21
N TYR A 240 7.24 4.83 -25.99
CA TYR A 240 8.15 5.18 -24.89
C TYR A 240 9.39 5.87 -25.41
N PHE A 241 9.95 6.78 -24.61
CA PHE A 241 11.31 7.23 -24.80
C PHE A 241 12.31 6.10 -24.52
N LEU A 242 13.49 6.22 -25.13
CA LEU A 242 14.69 5.47 -24.76
C LEU A 242 15.73 6.44 -24.22
N ASP A 243 16.46 6.04 -23.19
CA ASP A 243 17.66 6.77 -22.76
C ASP A 243 18.84 6.56 -23.73
N THR A 244 19.98 7.20 -23.47
CA THR A 244 21.20 7.06 -24.28
C THR A 244 21.81 5.65 -24.25
N CYS A 245 21.54 4.88 -23.19
CA CYS A 245 21.97 3.49 -23.01
C CYS A 245 21.01 2.48 -23.68
N GLY A 246 19.84 2.92 -24.11
CA GLY A 246 18.79 2.10 -24.71
C GLY A 246 17.81 1.50 -23.71
N ASN A 247 17.80 1.96 -22.44
CA ASN A 247 16.79 1.57 -21.48
C ASN A 247 15.46 2.26 -21.80
N LEU A 248 14.37 1.58 -21.45
CA LEU A 248 13.03 2.17 -21.51
C LEU A 248 12.94 3.32 -20.49
N ALA A 249 12.39 4.45 -20.93
CA ALA A 249 12.09 5.60 -20.09
C ALA A 249 10.56 5.83 -20.09
N ASN A 250 10.11 7.03 -19.71
CA ASN A 250 8.70 7.35 -19.68
C ASN A 250 8.05 7.41 -21.07
N ILE A 251 6.72 7.47 -21.09
CA ILE A 251 5.92 7.67 -22.29
C ILE A 251 6.40 8.92 -23.04
N TYR A 252 6.43 8.84 -24.36
CA TYR A 252 6.83 9.95 -25.21
C TYR A 252 5.94 11.19 -24.97
N ASP A 253 6.56 12.29 -24.55
CA ASP A 253 5.95 13.61 -24.46
C ASP A 253 6.97 14.65 -24.94
N ALA A 254 6.68 15.29 -26.08
CA ALA A 254 7.59 16.24 -26.71
C ALA A 254 7.89 17.46 -25.84
N ASP A 255 6.97 17.86 -24.96
CA ASP A 255 7.16 19.01 -24.07
C ASP A 255 8.06 18.66 -22.87
N LYS A 256 8.41 17.38 -22.70
CA LYS A 256 9.20 16.83 -21.59
C LYS A 256 10.63 16.44 -21.94
N ILE A 257 11.06 16.71 -23.17
CA ILE A 257 12.40 16.33 -23.64
C ILE A 257 13.52 16.98 -22.82
N GLU A 258 13.30 18.20 -22.32
CA GLU A 258 14.24 18.95 -21.46
C GLU A 258 13.79 18.99 -19.98
N ASP A 259 12.85 18.13 -19.56
CA ASP A 259 12.34 18.11 -18.18
C ASP A 259 13.08 17.05 -17.34
N ASP A 260 14.07 17.49 -16.54
CA ASP A 260 14.88 16.61 -15.70
C ASP A 260 14.02 15.72 -14.80
N SER A 261 12.93 16.24 -14.24
CA SER A 261 12.05 15.45 -13.36
C SER A 261 11.35 14.31 -14.11
N TYR A 262 11.06 14.51 -15.40
CA TYR A 262 10.47 13.50 -16.27
C TYR A 262 11.48 12.41 -16.69
N TRP A 263 12.77 12.73 -16.69
CA TRP A 263 13.84 11.77 -16.94
C TRP A 263 14.41 11.14 -15.66
N SER A 264 14.03 11.65 -14.49
CA SER A 264 14.44 11.13 -13.19
C SER A 264 13.60 9.95 -12.69
N LYS A 265 12.27 10.06 -12.80
CA LYS A 265 11.33 9.14 -12.14
C LYS A 265 10.32 8.55 -13.10
N VAL A 266 9.88 7.34 -12.80
CA VAL A 266 8.78 6.68 -13.53
C VAL A 266 7.49 7.49 -13.36
N VAL A 267 6.83 7.80 -14.47
CA VAL A 267 5.54 8.51 -14.53
C VAL A 267 4.47 7.55 -14.98
N SER A 268 3.33 7.55 -14.27
CA SER A 268 2.22 6.66 -14.58
C SER A 268 1.55 7.05 -15.91
N ILE A 269 0.87 6.08 -16.54
CA ILE A 269 0.04 6.32 -17.75
C ILE A 269 -1.00 7.43 -17.49
N ALA A 270 -1.58 7.47 -16.28
CA ALA A 270 -2.61 8.42 -15.89
C ALA A 270 -2.10 9.86 -15.75
N ASP A 271 -0.81 10.01 -15.43
CA ASP A 271 -0.15 11.31 -15.25
C ASP A 271 0.64 11.74 -16.50
N SER A 272 0.68 10.87 -17.51
CA SER A 272 1.32 11.15 -18.81
C SER A 272 0.40 11.98 -19.72
N CYS A 273 0.97 12.56 -20.77
CA CYS A 273 0.23 13.34 -21.76
C CYS A 273 -0.99 12.58 -22.31
N GLY A 274 -2.05 13.29 -22.67
CA GLY A 274 -3.17 12.72 -23.43
C GLY A 274 -4.00 11.62 -22.73
N TYR A 275 -3.80 11.35 -21.43
CA TYR A 275 -4.53 10.31 -20.72
C TYR A 275 -6.06 10.45 -20.84
N GLY A 276 -6.74 9.35 -21.15
CA GLY A 276 -8.20 9.29 -21.31
C GLY A 276 -8.74 10.07 -22.51
N SER A 277 -7.86 10.51 -23.42
CA SER A 277 -8.22 11.18 -24.67
C SER A 277 -7.59 10.45 -25.85
N GLY A 278 -8.30 10.36 -26.98
CA GLY A 278 -7.74 9.80 -28.21
C GLY A 278 -6.56 10.66 -28.68
N ASN A 279 -5.39 10.04 -28.83
CA ASN A 279 -4.14 10.68 -29.19
C ASN A 279 -3.55 10.12 -30.51
N ALA A 280 -4.40 9.48 -31.31
CA ALA A 280 -4.08 9.05 -32.66
C ALA A 280 -3.44 10.19 -33.48
N ASP A 281 -2.37 9.86 -34.21
CA ASP A 281 -1.57 10.77 -35.02
C ASP A 281 -1.04 12.02 -34.26
N SER A 282 -0.87 11.93 -32.93
CA SER A 282 -0.28 13.03 -32.16
C SER A 282 1.22 13.17 -32.47
N ALA A 283 1.64 14.37 -32.84
CA ALA A 283 3.06 14.69 -33.04
C ALA A 283 3.85 14.76 -31.73
N THR A 284 3.16 14.99 -30.62
CA THR A 284 3.77 15.39 -29.33
C THR A 284 3.51 14.41 -28.20
N CYS A 285 2.58 13.46 -28.34
CA CYS A 285 2.18 12.59 -27.25
C CYS A 285 2.12 11.12 -27.68
N GLY A 286 2.78 10.27 -26.92
CA GLY A 286 2.92 8.83 -27.13
C GLY A 286 2.01 7.95 -26.28
N ASN A 287 1.08 8.53 -25.51
CA ASN A 287 0.22 7.78 -24.60
C ASN A 287 -0.94 7.08 -25.31
N CYS A 288 -0.62 6.18 -26.25
CA CYS A 288 -1.61 5.55 -27.12
C CYS A 288 -2.62 4.69 -26.32
N ASP A 289 -3.82 4.58 -26.85
CA ASP A 289 -4.89 3.80 -26.26
C ASP A 289 -5.64 3.05 -27.37
N TYR A 290 -5.48 1.72 -27.37
CA TYR A 290 -6.06 0.84 -28.38
C TYR A 290 -7.58 0.92 -28.41
N PHE A 291 -8.22 1.05 -27.24
CA PHE A 291 -9.68 1.16 -27.14
C PHE A 291 -10.19 2.50 -27.67
N LEU A 292 -9.35 3.53 -27.65
CA LEU A 292 -9.62 4.83 -28.27
C LEU A 292 -9.09 4.93 -29.71
N GLY A 293 -8.62 3.82 -30.29
CA GLY A 293 -8.25 3.72 -31.69
C GLY A 293 -6.83 4.15 -32.02
N SER A 294 -5.87 4.04 -31.08
CA SER A 294 -4.46 4.29 -31.38
C SER A 294 -3.54 3.23 -30.78
N THR A 295 -2.43 2.92 -31.46
CA THR A 295 -1.41 2.00 -30.92
C THR A 295 -0.02 2.39 -31.43
N CYS A 296 1.02 2.03 -30.68
CA CYS A 296 2.39 2.34 -31.05
C CYS A 296 2.78 1.61 -32.33
N LYS A 297 3.22 2.38 -33.33
CA LYS A 297 3.87 1.87 -34.53
C LYS A 297 5.06 2.75 -34.91
N LYS A 298 5.97 2.16 -35.67
CA LYS A 298 7.00 2.92 -36.36
C LYS A 298 6.35 3.82 -37.42
N TYR A 299 6.68 5.10 -37.36
CA TYR A 299 6.20 6.12 -38.30
C TYR A 299 6.61 5.76 -39.73
N LYS A 300 5.66 5.93 -40.64
CA LYS A 300 5.80 5.79 -42.08
C LYS A 300 5.00 6.89 -42.75
N SER A 301 5.67 7.74 -43.52
CA SER A 301 5.04 8.85 -44.25
C SER A 301 3.99 8.43 -45.30
N SER A 302 3.89 7.14 -45.62
CA SER A 302 2.88 6.58 -46.52
C SER A 302 1.60 6.14 -45.82
N GLU A 303 1.65 5.93 -44.50
CA GLU A 303 0.54 5.41 -43.69
C GLU A 303 0.05 6.45 -42.68
N ASP A 304 0.98 7.19 -42.05
CA ASP A 304 0.67 8.13 -40.97
C ASP A 304 0.49 9.57 -41.46
N LYS A 305 -0.48 10.28 -40.87
CA LYS A 305 -0.84 11.66 -41.27
C LYS A 305 0.14 12.71 -40.73
N VAL A 306 0.76 12.41 -39.59
CA VAL A 306 1.58 13.35 -38.83
C VAL A 306 2.91 12.68 -38.49
N LYS A 307 4.01 13.44 -38.62
CA LYS A 307 5.33 12.99 -38.18
C LYS A 307 5.52 13.34 -36.70
N PRO A 308 6.03 12.43 -35.85
CA PRO A 308 6.37 12.78 -34.47
C PRO A 308 7.50 13.83 -34.43
N ASN A 309 7.48 14.69 -33.41
CA ASN A 309 8.50 15.73 -33.25
C ASN A 309 9.88 15.14 -32.98
N TYR A 310 9.93 14.03 -32.23
CA TYR A 310 11.15 13.31 -31.86
C TYR A 310 10.97 11.81 -32.06
N GLY A 311 12.08 11.11 -32.30
CA GLY A 311 12.08 9.67 -32.52
C GLY A 311 11.41 9.24 -33.82
N ASP A 312 11.12 7.94 -33.91
CA ASP A 312 10.65 7.28 -35.13
C ASP A 312 9.30 6.56 -34.95
N ASN A 313 8.64 6.72 -33.80
CA ASN A 313 7.40 6.02 -33.47
C ASN A 313 6.27 7.00 -33.13
N ILE A 314 5.04 6.58 -33.39
CA ILE A 314 3.84 7.38 -33.22
C ILE A 314 2.68 6.49 -32.74
N CYS A 315 1.70 7.11 -32.08
CA CYS A 315 0.39 6.52 -31.89
C CYS A 315 -0.36 6.53 -33.21
N ARG A 316 -0.29 5.43 -33.96
CA ARG A 316 -0.95 5.32 -35.26
C ARG A 316 -2.45 5.26 -35.08
N ASP A 317 -3.16 6.04 -35.88
CA ASP A 317 -4.62 5.98 -36.03
C ASP A 317 -5.07 4.62 -36.58
N LEU A 318 -5.97 3.96 -35.86
CA LEU A 318 -6.55 2.67 -36.21
C LEU A 318 -7.94 2.79 -36.88
N SER A 319 -8.44 4.01 -37.08
CA SER A 319 -9.67 4.26 -37.82
C SER A 319 -9.52 3.82 -39.28
N CYS A 320 -10.63 3.47 -39.93
CA CYS A 320 -10.65 2.97 -41.30
C CYS A 320 -11.34 3.95 -42.23
N GLU A 321 -10.80 4.13 -43.44
CA GLU A 321 -11.51 4.83 -44.52
C GLU A 321 -12.21 3.84 -45.45
N TYR A 322 -13.53 3.99 -45.59
CA TYR A 322 -14.34 3.18 -46.50
C TYR A 322 -15.33 4.06 -47.26
N GLU A 323 -15.27 4.02 -48.60
CA GLU A 323 -16.12 4.81 -49.51
C GLU A 323 -16.17 6.32 -49.19
N GLY A 324 -15.06 6.87 -48.66
CA GLY A 324 -14.94 8.28 -48.29
C GLY A 324 -15.57 8.64 -46.94
N GLN A 325 -15.93 7.64 -46.12
CA GLN A 325 -16.32 7.80 -44.72
C GLN A 325 -15.26 7.18 -43.82
N THR A 326 -15.05 7.79 -42.65
CA THR A 326 -14.16 7.29 -41.60
C THR A 326 -14.98 6.52 -40.57
N TYR A 327 -14.46 5.37 -40.16
CA TYR A 327 -15.05 4.50 -39.15
C TYR A 327 -14.04 4.32 -38.02
N GLU A 328 -14.49 4.45 -36.78
CA GLU A 328 -13.62 4.27 -35.61
C GLU A 328 -13.17 2.81 -35.46
N HIS A 329 -12.06 2.62 -34.77
CA HIS A 329 -11.55 1.29 -34.48
C HIS A 329 -12.60 0.45 -33.73
N GLY A 330 -12.86 -0.76 -34.22
CA GLY A 330 -13.88 -1.67 -33.66
C GLY A 330 -15.31 -1.38 -34.12
N GLU A 331 -15.55 -0.32 -34.90
CA GLU A 331 -16.87 -0.07 -35.46
C GLU A 331 -17.30 -1.16 -36.45
N THR A 332 -18.60 -1.45 -36.44
CA THR A 332 -19.21 -2.39 -37.36
C THR A 332 -20.40 -1.76 -38.05
N TRP A 333 -20.53 -2.00 -39.35
CA TRP A 333 -21.63 -1.48 -40.15
C TRP A 333 -22.06 -2.45 -41.24
N CYS A 334 -23.25 -2.23 -41.79
CA CYS A 334 -23.77 -3.06 -42.86
C CYS A 334 -23.44 -2.45 -44.22
N ALA A 335 -22.72 -3.18 -45.08
CA ALA A 335 -22.44 -2.72 -46.45
C ALA A 335 -23.49 -3.19 -47.45
N ALA A 336 -23.76 -2.33 -48.43
CA ALA A 336 -24.60 -2.66 -49.58
C ALA A 336 -23.80 -3.50 -50.59
N ALA A 337 -24.08 -4.78 -50.71
CA ALA A 337 -23.62 -5.52 -51.88
C ALA A 337 -24.45 -5.12 -53.13
N GLU A 338 -23.85 -5.23 -54.31
CA GLU A 338 -24.56 -4.98 -55.56
C GLU A 338 -25.82 -5.86 -55.64
N GLY A 339 -26.98 -5.23 -55.83
CA GLY A 339 -28.28 -5.89 -55.79
C GLY A 339 -28.84 -6.18 -54.40
N ILE A 340 -28.40 -5.48 -53.36
CA ILE A 340 -29.02 -5.45 -52.03
C ILE A 340 -29.34 -4.01 -51.61
N LYS A 341 -30.51 -3.81 -51.00
CA LYS A 341 -30.91 -2.54 -50.41
C LYS A 341 -30.43 -2.51 -48.97
N VAL A 342 -29.65 -1.49 -48.59
CA VAL A 342 -29.40 -1.18 -47.18
C VAL A 342 -30.74 -0.80 -46.56
N ILE A 343 -31.20 -1.57 -45.58
CA ILE A 343 -32.45 -1.27 -44.88
C ILE A 343 -32.10 -0.23 -43.82
N THR A 344 -32.08 1.05 -44.21
CA THR A 344 -32.08 2.15 -43.25
C THR A 344 -33.52 2.43 -42.80
N SER A 345 -33.69 3.02 -41.62
CA SER A 345 -35.00 3.35 -41.02
C SER A 345 -35.82 4.36 -41.85
N SER A 346 -35.28 4.91 -42.93
CA SER A 346 -35.93 5.87 -43.79
C SER A 346 -36.68 5.20 -44.95
N THR A 347 -37.99 5.46 -44.98
CA THR A 347 -38.93 5.08 -46.04
C THR A 347 -38.58 5.77 -47.35
N GLN A 348 -37.67 5.20 -48.15
CA GLN A 348 -37.51 5.61 -49.54
C GLN A 348 -37.86 4.45 -50.48
N SER A 349 -38.90 4.69 -51.28
CA SER A 349 -39.46 3.76 -52.27
C SER A 349 -38.57 3.73 -53.51
N ASP A 350 -37.59 2.84 -53.51
CA ASP A 350 -36.76 2.59 -54.70
C ASP A 350 -37.19 1.34 -55.47
N SER A 351 -36.96 1.41 -56.79
CA SER A 351 -37.43 0.47 -57.80
C SER A 351 -37.01 -0.99 -57.51
N PRO A 352 -37.94 -1.97 -57.52
CA PRO A 352 -37.68 -3.36 -57.14
C PRO A 352 -36.75 -4.15 -58.10
N LEU A 353 -36.37 -3.58 -59.25
CA LEU A 353 -35.54 -4.23 -60.26
C LEU A 353 -34.03 -4.10 -60.01
N ARG A 354 -33.60 -3.23 -59.09
CA ARG A 354 -32.17 -3.04 -58.75
C ARG A 354 -31.70 -3.90 -57.59
N TYR A 355 -32.60 -4.64 -56.96
CA TYR A 355 -32.35 -5.41 -55.74
C TYR A 355 -32.73 -6.88 -55.98
N ASN A 356 -32.17 -7.81 -55.19
CA ASN A 356 -32.31 -9.25 -55.31
C ASN A 356 -31.62 -9.94 -56.51
N VAL A 357 -30.51 -9.40 -57.04
CA VAL A 357 -29.73 -10.09 -58.11
C VAL A 357 -29.16 -11.44 -57.63
N PRO A 358 -29.25 -12.53 -58.43
CA PRO A 358 -28.72 -13.84 -58.03
C PRO A 358 -27.26 -13.75 -57.57
N GLY A 359 -26.96 -14.27 -56.37
CA GLY A 359 -25.62 -14.22 -55.76
C GLY A 359 -25.39 -13.06 -54.78
N SER A 360 -26.32 -12.10 -54.64
CA SER A 360 -26.16 -11.04 -53.65
C SER A 360 -26.35 -11.53 -52.21
N ARG A 361 -25.45 -11.09 -51.31
CA ARG A 361 -25.38 -11.45 -49.88
C ARG A 361 -25.24 -10.21 -49.00
N TYR A 362 -25.85 -10.22 -47.81
CA TYR A 362 -25.62 -9.17 -46.82
C TYR A 362 -24.25 -9.36 -46.17
N THR A 363 -23.49 -8.27 -46.05
CA THR A 363 -22.15 -8.27 -45.44
C THR A 363 -22.10 -7.30 -44.27
N ARG A 364 -21.53 -7.77 -43.17
CA ARG A 364 -21.08 -6.94 -42.06
C ARG A 364 -19.64 -6.53 -42.36
N LEU A 365 -19.38 -5.25 -42.28
CA LEU A 365 -18.03 -4.71 -42.28
C LEU A 365 -17.62 -4.39 -40.85
N VAL A 366 -16.33 -4.58 -40.57
CA VAL A 366 -15.71 -4.27 -39.28
C VAL A 366 -14.45 -3.46 -39.58
N CYS A 367 -14.30 -2.31 -38.94
CA CYS A 367 -13.03 -1.60 -38.92
C CYS A 367 -12.15 -2.23 -37.84
N TYR A 368 -11.01 -2.78 -38.24
CA TYR A 368 -10.08 -3.42 -37.32
C TYR A 368 -8.66 -3.12 -37.75
N ASP A 369 -7.87 -2.52 -36.86
CA ASP A 369 -6.47 -2.14 -37.10
C ASP A 369 -6.24 -1.40 -38.44
N ASN A 370 -7.02 -0.33 -38.71
CA ASN A 370 -6.98 0.45 -39.96
C ASN A 370 -7.37 -0.35 -41.23
N GLU A 371 -7.86 -1.60 -41.10
CA GLU A 371 -8.34 -2.43 -42.19
C GLU A 371 -9.84 -2.73 -42.09
N VAL A 372 -10.53 -2.67 -43.23
CA VAL A 372 -11.95 -3.01 -43.32
C VAL A 372 -12.10 -4.49 -43.62
N MET A 373 -12.54 -5.25 -42.62
CA MET A 373 -12.81 -6.67 -42.73
C MET A 373 -14.24 -6.90 -43.21
N VAL A 374 -14.39 -7.78 -44.21
CA VAL A 374 -15.69 -8.12 -44.80
C VAL A 374 -16.14 -9.50 -44.32
N GLU A 375 -17.24 -9.55 -43.59
CA GLU A 375 -17.86 -10.79 -43.11
C GLU A 375 -19.24 -10.98 -43.74
N SER A 376 -19.52 -12.19 -44.24
CA SER A 376 -20.87 -12.52 -44.72
C SER A 376 -21.77 -12.80 -43.51
N CYS A 377 -22.98 -12.23 -43.48
CA CYS A 377 -23.88 -12.44 -42.34
C CYS A 377 -24.31 -13.90 -42.20
N ALA A 378 -24.59 -14.56 -43.32
CA ALA A 378 -24.86 -16.00 -43.39
C ALA A 378 -24.52 -16.55 -44.78
N ASP A 379 -24.53 -17.88 -44.89
CA ASP A 379 -24.60 -18.54 -46.19
C ASP A 379 -25.93 -18.19 -46.88
N TYR A 380 -25.85 -17.74 -48.14
CA TYR A 380 -26.98 -17.29 -48.94
C TYR A 380 -27.71 -16.07 -48.31
N ARG A 381 -29.02 -15.89 -48.59
CA ARG A 381 -29.84 -14.78 -48.06
C ARG A 381 -30.63 -15.18 -46.81
N ALA A 382 -30.10 -16.11 -46.01
CA ALA A 382 -30.78 -16.62 -44.84
C ALA A 382 -30.89 -15.56 -43.73
N GLU A 383 -29.93 -14.63 -43.66
CA GLU A 383 -29.86 -13.58 -42.65
C GLU A 383 -29.60 -12.21 -43.28
N ILE A 384 -30.09 -11.17 -42.59
CA ILE A 384 -29.92 -9.76 -42.97
C ILE A 384 -29.02 -9.07 -41.95
N CYS A 385 -28.16 -8.16 -42.42
CA CYS A 385 -27.43 -7.27 -41.52
C CYS A 385 -28.38 -6.18 -41.04
N TYR A 386 -28.50 -5.99 -39.73
CA TYR A 386 -29.28 -4.92 -39.12
C TYR A 386 -28.36 -4.05 -38.27
N GLN A 387 -28.33 -2.75 -38.57
CA GLN A 387 -27.59 -1.76 -37.82
C GLN A 387 -28.58 -0.94 -36.98
N SER A 388 -28.36 -0.88 -35.68
CA SER A 388 -29.08 0.00 -34.77
C SER A 388 -28.12 1.05 -34.22
N ASP A 389 -28.49 2.32 -34.31
CA ASP A 389 -27.80 3.39 -33.60
C ASP A 389 -28.09 3.22 -32.09
N VAL A 390 -27.04 3.17 -31.26
CA VAL A 390 -27.14 3.12 -29.78
C VAL A 390 -26.77 4.47 -29.22
#